data_AF-A0A6L9QQ68-F1
#
_entry.id   AF-A0A6L9QQ68-F1
#
_cell.length_a   1.000
_cell.length_b   1.000
_cell.length_c   1.000
_cell.angle_alpha   90.00
_cell.angle_beta   90.00
_cell.angle_gamma   90.00
#
_symmetry.space_group_name_H-M   'P 1'
#
loop_
_entity.id
_entity.type
_entity.pdbx_description
1 polymer ?
#
loop_
_entity_poly.entity_id
_entity_poly.type
_entity_poly.pdbx_seq_one_letter_code
_entity_poly.pdbx_strand_id
1 'polypeptide(L)'
;MDAGTAALLGTALGSLTIEGPPSMVEAAERVQHASEGLSEVMRRMVRDAHAADAGRKIEDEAAARERERRLYEQVKEFCAKARDVLAGTD
;
A
#
# COMPACT_ATOMS: atom_id res chain seq x y z
N MET A 1 6.90 -8.05 2.79
CA MET A 1 5.43 -8.19 2.80
C MET A 1 5.11 -9.32 1.83
N ASP A 2 4.59 -10.46 2.30
CA ASP A 2 4.32 -11.62 1.43
C ASP A 2 3.01 -11.42 0.65
N ALA A 3 2.87 -12.05 -0.51
CA ALA A 3 1.68 -11.93 -1.36
C ALA A 3 0.38 -12.25 -0.61
N GLY A 4 0.41 -13.16 0.37
CA GLY A 4 -0.74 -13.47 1.21
C GLY A 4 -1.20 -12.31 2.10
N THR A 5 -0.28 -11.46 2.57
CA THR A 5 -0.63 -10.29 3.41
C THR A 5 -1.22 -9.16 2.58
N ALA A 6 -0.77 -8.99 1.34
CA ALA A 6 -1.34 -8.01 0.42
C ALA A 6 -2.77 -8.37 -0.03
N ALA A 7 -3.03 -9.66 -0.30
CA ALA A 7 -4.35 -10.13 -0.66
C ALA A 7 -5.37 -10.00 0.48
N LEU A 8 -4.99 -10.36 1.71
CA LEU A 8 -5.83 -10.19 2.90
C LEU A 8 -6.18 -8.72 3.17
N LEU A 9 -5.21 -7.81 3.02
CA LEU A 9 -5.47 -6.37 3.11
C LEU A 9 -6.40 -5.89 2.00
N GLY A 10 -6.22 -6.32 0.75
CA GLY A 10 -7.12 -5.96 -0.35
C GLY A 10 -8.58 -6.35 -0.08
N THR A 11 -8.82 -7.56 0.42
CA THR A 11 -10.17 -8.04 0.77
C THR A 11 -10.76 -7.28 1.96
N ALA A 12 -9.98 -7.04 3.01
CA ALA A 12 -10.44 -6.33 4.20
C ALA A 12 -10.75 -4.84 3.92
N LEU A 13 -9.94 -4.20 3.07
CA LEU A 13 -10.18 -2.83 2.60
C LEU A 13 -11.46 -2.76 1.77
N GLY A 14 -11.69 -3.71 0.86
CA GLY A 14 -12.91 -3.78 0.05
C GLY A 14 -14.19 -3.94 0.87
N SER A 15 -14.16 -4.71 1.96
CA SER A 15 -15.32 -4.82 2.86
C SER A 15 -15.57 -3.53 3.67
N LEU A 16 -14.51 -2.81 4.05
CA LEU A 16 -14.61 -1.55 4.78
C LEU A 16 -15.18 -0.41 3.94
N THR A 17 -14.91 -0.37 2.63
CA THR A 17 -15.48 0.64 1.72
C THR A 17 -17.01 0.57 1.64
N ILE A 18 -17.62 -0.61 1.89
CA ILE A 18 -19.06 -0.80 1.80
C ILE A 18 -19.78 -0.54 3.14
N GLU A 19 -19.15 -0.86 4.28
CA GLU A 19 -19.83 -0.86 5.60
C GLU A 19 -19.08 -0.10 6.71
N GLY A 20 -17.91 0.48 6.43
CA GLY A 20 -17.05 1.12 7.41
C GLY A 20 -17.34 2.62 7.64
N PRO A 21 -16.91 3.18 8.78
CA PRO A 21 -17.02 4.62 9.02
C PRO A 21 -16.19 5.42 8.00
N PRO A 22 -16.59 6.66 7.65
CA PRO A 22 -15.94 7.45 6.61
C PRO A 22 -14.43 7.62 6.85
N SER A 23 -14.03 7.80 8.11
CA SER A 23 -12.63 7.93 8.53
C SER A 23 -11.77 6.70 8.13
N MET A 24 -12.39 5.53 8.12
CA MET A 24 -11.80 4.23 7.79
C MET A 24 -11.75 4.00 6.28
N VAL A 25 -12.79 4.44 5.55
CA VAL A 25 -12.84 4.39 4.08
C VAL A 25 -11.74 5.25 3.48
N GLU A 26 -11.59 6.50 3.94
CA GLU A 26 -10.52 7.38 3.47
C GLU A 26 -9.12 6.81 3.78
N ALA A 27 -8.95 6.19 4.94
CA ALA A 27 -7.69 5.54 5.30
C ALA A 27 -7.40 4.33 4.40
N ALA A 28 -8.44 3.58 4.05
CA ALA A 28 -8.34 2.45 3.14
C ALA A 28 -7.94 2.88 1.73
N GLU A 29 -8.54 3.94 1.20
CA GLU A 29 -8.19 4.53 -0.10
C GLU A 29 -6.73 4.99 -0.13
N ARG A 30 -6.22 5.62 0.95
CA ARG A 30 -4.81 6.02 1.03
C ARG A 30 -3.86 4.82 0.98
N VAL A 31 -4.19 3.71 1.63
CA VAL A 31 -3.40 2.47 1.58
C VAL A 31 -3.42 1.89 0.16
N GLN A 32 -4.60 1.85 -0.48
CA GLN A 32 -4.74 1.34 -1.85
C GLN A 32 -3.91 2.16 -2.84
N HIS A 33 -4.03 3.49 -2.80
CA HIS A 33 -3.27 4.37 -3.68
C HIS A 33 -1.74 4.26 -3.46
N ALA A 34 -1.29 4.14 -2.21
CA ALA A 34 0.13 3.92 -1.91
C ALA A 34 0.63 2.55 -2.45
N SER A 35 -0.21 1.52 -2.34
CA SER A 35 0.08 0.16 -2.83
C SER A 35 0.18 0.12 -4.35
N GLU A 36 -0.74 0.78 -5.06
CA GLU A 36 -0.69 0.91 -6.52
C GLU A 36 0.61 1.55 -6.97
N GLY A 37 1.02 2.66 -6.33
CA GLY A 37 2.28 3.33 -6.64
C GLY A 37 3.52 2.46 -6.43
N LEU A 38 3.55 1.63 -5.38
CA LEU A 38 4.63 0.65 -5.20
C LEU A 38 4.59 -0.46 -6.27
N SER A 39 3.40 -0.98 -6.57
CA SER A 39 3.22 -2.03 -7.58
C SER A 39 3.68 -1.57 -8.97
N GLU A 40 3.41 -0.31 -9.33
CA GLU A 40 3.85 0.27 -10.60
C GLU A 40 5.38 0.30 -10.72
N VAL A 41 6.08 0.76 -9.67
CA VAL A 41 7.56 0.77 -9.64
C VAL A 41 8.11 -0.64 -9.73
N MET A 42 7.56 -1.59 -8.97
CA MET A 42 8.00 -2.99 -9.01
C MET A 42 7.79 -3.61 -10.40
N ARG A 43 6.66 -3.34 -11.07
CA ARG A 43 6.42 -3.79 -12.45
C ARG A 43 7.40 -3.15 -13.44
N ARG A 44 7.77 -1.87 -13.25
CA ARG A 44 8.81 -1.22 -14.07
C ARG A 44 10.16 -1.90 -13.89
N MET A 45 10.58 -2.12 -12.65
CA MET A 45 11.84 -2.81 -12.33
C MET A 45 11.92 -4.21 -12.96
N VAL A 46 10.82 -4.96 -12.91
CA VAL A 46 10.74 -6.29 -13.54
C VAL A 46 10.89 -6.18 -15.06
N ARG A 47 10.24 -5.21 -15.70
CA ARG A 47 10.39 -4.98 -17.15
C ARG A 47 11.81 -4.58 -17.53
N ASP A 48 12.43 -3.68 -16.77
CA ASP A 48 13.78 -3.18 -17.02
C ASP A 48 14.82 -4.30 -16.82
N ALA A 49 14.64 -5.16 -15.79
CA ALA A 49 15.44 -6.36 -15.59
C ALA A 49 15.31 -7.36 -16.75
N HIS A 50 14.10 -7.57 -17.27
CA HIS A 50 13.88 -8.41 -18.46
C HIS A 50 14.53 -7.84 -19.72
N ALA A 51 14.61 -6.51 -19.85
CA ALA A 51 15.29 -5.83 -20.94
C ALA A 51 16.82 -5.76 -20.76
N ALA A 52 17.36 -6.29 -19.65
CA ALA A 52 18.75 -6.12 -19.23
C ALA A 52 19.19 -4.64 -19.13
N ASP A 53 18.23 -3.72 -18.93
CA ASP A 53 18.50 -2.30 -18.74
C ASP A 53 18.92 -2.04 -17.29
N ALA A 54 20.23 -2.03 -17.06
CA ALA A 54 20.80 -1.73 -15.75
C ALA A 54 20.90 -0.22 -15.46
N GLY A 55 20.65 0.65 -16.44
CA GLY A 55 20.92 2.09 -16.36
C GLY A 55 20.09 2.81 -15.29
N ARG A 56 18.87 2.34 -15.03
CA ARG A 56 17.93 2.94 -14.06
C ARG A 56 17.79 2.19 -12.75
N LYS A 57 18.59 1.13 -12.54
CA LYS A 57 18.39 0.20 -11.41
C LYS A 57 18.46 0.88 -10.04
N ILE A 58 19.44 1.77 -9.83
CA ILE A 58 19.61 2.47 -8.55
C ILE A 58 18.44 3.44 -8.28
N GLU A 59 18.00 4.16 -9.32
CA GLU A 59 16.91 5.13 -9.23
C GLU A 59 15.57 4.44 -8.94
N ASP A 60 15.34 3.30 -9.61
CA ASP A 60 14.16 2.47 -9.40
C ASP A 60 14.15 1.82 -8.02
N GLU A 61 15.30 1.32 -7.53
CA GLU A 61 15.42 0.79 -6.17
C GLU A 61 15.15 1.88 -5.11
N ALA A 62 15.66 3.09 -5.32
CA ALA A 62 15.40 4.23 -4.43
C ALA A 62 13.91 4.60 -4.44
N ALA A 63 13.29 4.64 -5.63
CA ALA A 63 11.86 4.89 -5.77
C ALA A 63 11.02 3.79 -5.09
N ALA A 64 11.39 2.52 -5.23
CA ALA A 64 10.69 1.40 -4.60
C ALA A 64 10.74 1.51 -3.07
N ARG A 65 11.92 1.80 -2.49
CA ARG A 65 12.07 1.98 -1.05
C ARG A 65 11.24 3.14 -0.52
N GLU A 66 11.20 4.26 -1.25
CA GLU A 66 10.37 5.40 -0.88
C GLU A 66 8.88 5.05 -0.90
N ARG A 67 8.41 4.37 -1.95
CA ARG A 67 7.02 3.93 -2.06
C ARG A 67 6.66 2.89 -0.99
N GLU A 68 7.57 2.00 -0.64
CA GLU A 68 7.39 1.03 0.43
C GLU A 68 7.28 1.71 1.80
N ARG A 69 8.13 2.71 2.10
CA ARG A 69 8.02 3.51 3.32
C ARG A 69 6.67 4.19 3.42
N ARG A 70 6.23 4.84 2.34
CA ARG A 70 4.93 5.52 2.30
C ARG A 70 3.77 4.55 2.48
N LEU A 71 3.80 3.39 1.83
CA LEU A 71 2.79 2.34 2.04
C LEU A 71 2.75 1.90 3.51
N TYR A 72 3.91 1.71 4.12
CA TYR A 72 3.99 1.32 5.53
C TYR A 72 3.42 2.40 6.47
N GLU A 73 3.65 3.68 6.19
CA GLU A 73 3.05 4.78 6.95
C GLU A 73 1.53 4.80 6.82
N GLN A 74 1.00 4.64 5.60
CA GLN A 74 -0.45 4.58 5.40
C GLN A 74 -1.10 3.37 6.10
N VAL A 75 -0.44 2.21 6.09
CA VAL A 75 -0.92 1.01 6.79
C VAL A 75 -0.93 1.23 8.31
N LYS A 76 0.10 1.90 8.86
CA LYS A 76 0.12 2.25 10.29
C LYS A 76 -1.01 3.20 10.67
N GLU A 77 -1.26 4.22 9.85
CA GLU A 77 -2.36 5.17 10.05
C GLU A 77 -3.73 4.46 10.00
N PHE A 78 -3.93 3.60 9.01
CA PHE A 78 -5.11 2.76 8.90
C PHE A 78 -5.33 1.89 10.14
N CYS A 79 -4.30 1.18 10.61
CA CYS A 79 -4.40 0.36 11.82
C CYS A 79 -4.69 1.18 13.09
N ALA A 80 -4.18 2.42 13.18
CA ALA A 80 -4.49 3.32 14.29
C ALA A 80 -5.97 3.72 14.27
N LYS A 81 -6.48 4.18 13.12
CA LYS A 81 -7.90 4.52 12.97
C LYS A 81 -8.84 3.34 13.23
N ALA A 82 -8.48 2.14 12.74
CA ALA A 82 -9.25 0.94 13.02
C ALA A 82 -9.34 0.64 14.52
N ARG A 83 -8.26 0.91 15.27
CA ARG A 83 -8.26 0.79 16.73
C ARG A 83 -9.17 1.82 17.39
N ASP A 84 -9.16 3.06 16.92
CA ASP A 84 -10.00 4.13 17.47
C ASP A 84 -11.50 3.82 17.27
N VAL A 85 -11.87 3.35 16.07
CA VAL A 85 -13.23 2.87 15.77
C VAL A 85 -13.63 1.71 16.70
N LEU A 86 -12.75 0.72 16.89
CA LEU A 86 -13.02 -0.42 17.78
C LEU A 86 -13.08 -0.02 19.26
N ALA A 87 -12.36 1.03 19.65
CA ALA A 87 -12.41 1.59 21.00
C ALA A 87 -13.63 2.51 21.22
N GLY A 88 -14.38 2.83 20.16
CA GLY A 88 -15.50 3.77 20.20
C GLY A 88 -15.06 5.22 20.40
N THR A 89 -13.83 5.56 19.98
CA THR A 89 -13.23 6.89 20.10
C THR A 89 -13.11 7.62 18.76
N ASP A 90 -13.83 7.15 17.73
CA ASP A 90 -13.93 7.75 16.39
C ASP A 90 -14.93 8.92 16.35
#